data_AF-A0ABD3FAS5-F1
#
_entry.id   AF-A0ABD3FAS5-F1
#
_cell.length_a   1.000
_cell.length_b   1.000
_cell.length_c   1.000
_cell.angle_alpha   90.00
_cell.angle_beta   90.00
_cell.angle_gamma   90.00
#
_symmetry.space_group_name_H-M   'P 1'
#
loop_
_entity.id
_entity.type
_entity.pdbx_description
1 polymer ?
#
loop_
_entity_poly.entity_id
_entity_poly.type
_entity_poly.pdbx_seq_one_letter_code
_entity_poly.pdbx_strand_id
1 'polypeptide(L)'
;MAKSFAPLVASAALFLATASAASLPNGSWPASKGTVQYSQAYIVKAGEVFDGKMKTFERSDVSCQEQTESGADTSVFKVEAGGHLKNVIIGKNQMEGVHCDKHDCIIENVWWDDVCEDALSVKGGTASSVTKVIGGGARYADDKVIQHNGFGTVEIDGFYGEDISKLYRSCGTCGNRPKKVSVKNVYVVNPTNAIVTVNKNWGDQATLSNVWVKSSKASVKVCQWSQGNANGEPKMLGNGPSPPLCQYSESDVHINQDISKAAQQTPSQEEQMPPSEGSDSVEQSASTPTPTTKGLKKTNAPKTTAPKKTKAPKTTKPVNESAEQTVDQTAQQTVKNTTATVPDGTWPASTGIVRYKKPYIVKAGEVFDGKMQTFERSDITCSGGEGQKDTAVFLVEAGGTLKNAIIGKNQKEGVHCDDHDCTIENVWWDDVCEDALSIKGGSASSVTTVTNCGARYAEDKVVQHNGYGTVKIKGFFAQEFGKLYRSCGTCGNIPRKVIVENVFAIDPLVSVVTVNKNNNDQATLKNIYVKTTNGKDNVKVCQWSQASKTPSNLGDGPSGKLCQYSTSDIHINEE
;
A
#
# COMPACT_ATOMS: atom_id res chain seq x y z
N MET A 1 -15.69 -36.00 70.11
CA MET A 1 -15.14 -34.83 69.40
C MET A 1 -15.50 -34.95 67.93
N ALA A 2 -16.16 -33.96 67.35
CA ALA A 2 -16.41 -33.89 65.90
C ALA A 2 -15.87 -32.55 65.40
N LYS A 3 -14.96 -32.56 64.41
CA LYS A 3 -14.44 -31.35 63.78
C LYS A 3 -15.22 -31.12 62.48
N SER A 4 -16.02 -30.05 62.45
CA SER A 4 -16.64 -29.60 61.20
C SER A 4 -15.56 -28.94 60.32
N PHE A 5 -15.49 -29.35 59.05
CA PHE A 5 -14.68 -28.68 58.04
C PHE A 5 -15.61 -27.77 57.22
N ALA A 6 -15.41 -26.46 57.30
CA ALA A 6 -16.03 -25.51 56.39
C ALA A 6 -15.24 -25.48 55.07
N PRO A 7 -15.91 -25.56 53.90
CA PRO A 7 -15.23 -25.41 52.61
C PRO A 7 -14.83 -23.95 52.39
N LEU A 8 -13.57 -23.73 52.02
CA LEU A 8 -13.08 -22.42 51.58
C LEU A 8 -13.59 -22.14 50.17
N VAL A 9 -14.65 -21.34 50.06
CA VAL A 9 -15.19 -20.90 48.77
C VAL A 9 -14.22 -19.89 48.16
N ALA A 10 -13.40 -20.34 47.21
CA ALA A 10 -12.53 -19.47 46.44
C ALA A 10 -13.38 -18.63 45.46
N SER A 11 -13.70 -17.39 45.85
CA SER A 11 -14.34 -16.42 44.95
C SER A 11 -13.39 -16.06 43.81
N ALA A 12 -13.58 -16.71 42.66
CA ALA A 12 -12.93 -16.30 41.42
C ALA A 12 -13.39 -14.89 41.05
N ALA A 13 -12.50 -13.91 41.21
CA ALA A 13 -12.74 -12.53 40.81
C ALA A 13 -12.78 -12.46 39.27
N LEU A 14 -13.99 -12.53 38.71
CA LEU A 14 -14.20 -12.48 37.27
C LEU A 14 -13.94 -11.05 36.78
N PHE A 15 -12.69 -10.75 36.45
CA PHE A 15 -12.29 -9.50 35.81
C PHE A 15 -12.95 -9.39 34.43
N LEU A 16 -14.09 -8.70 34.39
CA LEU A 16 -14.73 -8.27 33.15
C LEU A 16 -13.84 -7.24 32.46
N ALA A 17 -12.89 -7.72 31.65
CA ALA A 17 -12.08 -6.89 30.78
C ALA A 17 -13.00 -6.16 29.80
N THR A 18 -13.18 -4.85 30.03
CA THR A 18 -13.95 -3.97 29.15
C THR A 18 -13.17 -3.75 27.86
N ALA A 19 -13.30 -4.71 26.93
CA ALA A 19 -12.71 -4.65 25.60
C ALA A 19 -13.13 -3.34 24.93
N SER A 20 -12.16 -2.43 24.79
CA SER A 20 -12.40 -1.11 24.20
C SER A 20 -12.49 -1.27 22.69
N ALA A 21 -13.57 -0.76 22.09
CA ALA A 21 -13.72 -0.76 20.64
C ALA A 21 -12.55 0.01 20.00
N ALA A 22 -11.92 -0.59 19.00
CA ALA A 22 -10.75 -0.02 18.36
C ALA A 22 -11.14 1.02 17.28
N SER A 23 -10.36 2.08 17.17
CA SER A 23 -10.51 3.07 16.10
C SER A 23 -10.00 2.50 14.77
N LEU A 24 -10.61 2.92 13.66
CA LEU A 24 -10.07 2.66 12.32
C LEU A 24 -8.60 3.14 12.22
N PRO A 25 -7.63 2.28 11.87
CA PRO A 25 -6.23 2.66 11.83
C PRO A 25 -5.92 3.49 10.59
N ASN A 26 -5.02 4.47 10.75
CA ASN A 26 -4.63 5.41 9.70
C ASN A 26 -3.35 5.00 8.93
N GLY A 27 -2.91 3.75 9.09
CA GLY A 27 -1.66 3.23 8.49
C GLY A 27 -0.37 3.70 9.18
N SER A 28 -0.44 4.23 10.41
CA SER A 28 0.75 4.46 11.24
C SER A 28 1.26 3.15 11.83
N TRP A 29 2.52 2.81 11.57
CA TRP A 29 3.20 1.66 12.15
C TRP A 29 3.93 2.03 13.46
N PRO A 30 3.91 1.19 14.51
CA PRO A 30 4.61 1.49 15.76
C PRO A 30 6.14 1.36 15.64
N ALA A 31 6.87 2.24 16.32
CA ALA A 31 8.32 2.13 16.45
C ALA A 31 8.71 1.26 17.65
N SER A 32 9.43 0.16 17.39
CA SER A 32 9.90 -0.80 18.41
C SER A 32 10.65 -0.18 19.58
N LYS A 33 10.54 -0.80 20.77
CA LYS A 33 11.21 -0.43 22.02
C LYS A 33 12.33 -1.42 22.41
N GLY A 34 12.93 -2.04 21.39
CA GLY A 34 14.02 -3.00 21.49
C GLY A 34 13.56 -4.45 21.28
N THR A 35 14.50 -5.32 20.96
CA THR A 35 14.23 -6.72 20.60
C THR A 35 14.35 -7.66 21.81
N VAL A 36 13.54 -8.73 21.81
CA VAL A 36 13.65 -9.89 22.70
C VAL A 36 13.62 -11.13 21.81
N GLN A 37 14.53 -12.08 22.04
CA GLN A 37 14.55 -13.36 21.33
C GLN A 37 14.32 -14.51 22.31
N TYR A 38 13.51 -15.48 21.90
CA TYR A 38 13.23 -16.71 22.64
C TYR A 38 13.77 -17.94 21.89
N SER A 39 14.22 -18.96 22.62
CA SER A 39 14.69 -20.24 22.06
C SER A 39 13.61 -21.33 22.02
N GLN A 40 12.34 -20.92 22.15
CA GLN A 40 11.12 -21.73 22.12
C GLN A 40 9.92 -20.75 22.10
N ALA A 41 8.71 -21.22 21.80
CA ALA A 41 7.51 -20.37 21.85
C ALA A 41 7.24 -19.87 23.28
N TYR A 42 7.01 -18.56 23.46
CA TYR A 42 6.61 -18.03 24.77
C TYR A 42 5.13 -18.34 25.03
N ILE A 43 4.84 -19.02 26.14
CA ILE A 43 3.47 -19.37 26.53
C ILE A 43 2.87 -18.27 27.40
N VAL A 44 1.86 -17.56 26.88
CA VAL A 44 0.98 -16.67 27.67
C VAL A 44 -0.17 -17.51 28.21
N LYS A 45 -0.24 -17.64 29.53
CA LYS A 45 -1.16 -18.60 30.18
C LYS A 45 -2.59 -18.12 30.27
N ALA A 46 -3.50 -19.05 30.56
CA ALA A 46 -4.90 -18.74 30.85
C ALA A 46 -5.02 -17.73 32.00
N GLY A 47 -5.58 -16.55 31.73
CA GLY A 47 -5.69 -15.44 32.69
C GLY A 47 -4.43 -14.56 32.84
N GLU A 48 -3.34 -14.84 32.11
CA GLU A 48 -2.15 -13.98 32.05
C GLU A 48 -2.36 -12.80 31.10
N VAL A 49 -1.89 -11.61 31.48
CA VAL A 49 -1.77 -10.46 30.59
C VAL A 49 -0.28 -10.20 30.33
N PHE A 50 0.18 -10.56 29.13
CA PHE A 50 1.53 -10.28 28.67
C PHE A 50 1.55 -8.92 27.95
N ASP A 51 2.14 -7.90 28.58
CA ASP A 51 2.38 -6.60 27.95
C ASP A 51 3.83 -6.50 27.44
N GLY A 52 3.97 -6.59 26.12
CA GLY A 52 5.26 -6.52 25.42
C GLY A 52 5.87 -5.12 25.34
N LYS A 53 5.15 -4.07 25.76
CA LYS A 53 5.60 -2.66 25.80
C LYS A 53 6.13 -2.13 24.46
N MET A 54 5.54 -2.59 23.35
CA MET A 54 5.93 -2.34 21.96
C MET A 54 7.38 -2.74 21.63
N LYS A 55 7.88 -3.82 22.26
CA LYS A 55 9.12 -4.48 21.83
C LYS A 55 8.88 -5.40 20.63
N THR A 56 9.95 -5.64 19.88
CA THR A 56 9.97 -6.69 18.85
C THR A 56 10.32 -8.03 19.51
N PHE A 57 9.57 -9.07 19.20
CA PHE A 57 9.75 -10.43 19.70
C PHE A 57 9.99 -11.36 18.53
N GLU A 58 10.94 -12.28 18.72
CA GLU A 58 11.49 -13.15 17.69
C GLU A 58 11.89 -14.49 18.29
N ARG A 59 12.12 -15.48 17.44
CA ARG A 59 12.81 -16.72 17.78
C ARG A 59 14.31 -16.60 17.49
N SER A 60 15.14 -17.28 18.28
CA SER A 60 16.60 -17.39 18.06
C SER A 60 17.01 -18.73 17.45
N ASP A 61 16.07 -19.68 17.37
CA ASP A 61 16.28 -21.08 16.99
C ASP A 61 15.58 -21.49 15.67
N VAL A 62 14.75 -20.61 15.09
CA VAL A 62 14.12 -20.81 13.77
C VAL A 62 14.21 -19.55 12.91
N SER A 63 14.13 -19.74 11.59
CA SER A 63 14.01 -18.69 10.58
C SER A 63 12.78 -18.99 9.71
N CYS A 64 12.26 -17.98 9.00
CA CYS A 64 11.15 -18.20 8.08
C CYS A 64 11.49 -19.26 7.02
N GLN A 65 10.48 -20.07 6.66
CA GLN A 65 10.54 -21.12 5.62
C GLN A 65 9.36 -20.98 4.64
N GLU A 66 8.94 -19.74 4.38
CA GLU A 66 7.80 -19.39 3.53
C GLU A 66 6.53 -20.16 3.96
N GLN A 67 5.79 -20.73 3.01
CA GLN A 67 4.53 -21.45 3.23
C GLN A 67 4.72 -22.90 3.74
N THR A 68 5.79 -23.16 4.50
CA THR A 68 6.04 -24.48 5.11
C THR A 68 5.25 -24.60 6.42
N GLU A 69 4.01 -25.11 6.32
CA GLU A 69 3.13 -25.34 7.49
C GLU A 69 3.86 -26.05 8.64
N SER A 70 3.74 -25.48 9.84
CA SER A 70 4.46 -25.98 11.02
C SER A 70 3.54 -26.16 12.24
N GLY A 71 3.88 -25.65 13.42
CA GLY A 71 3.09 -25.89 14.62
C GLY A 71 3.31 -24.89 15.74
N ALA A 72 2.50 -25.00 16.79
CA ALA A 72 2.51 -24.06 17.90
C ALA A 72 3.89 -23.92 18.59
N ASP A 73 4.75 -24.93 18.46
CA ASP A 73 6.06 -25.00 19.09
C ASP A 73 7.15 -24.28 18.26
N THR A 74 6.88 -23.94 16.99
CA THR A 74 7.68 -23.05 16.12
C THR A 74 7.15 -21.60 16.09
N SER A 75 6.10 -21.29 16.86
CA SER A 75 5.55 -19.93 17.00
C SER A 75 6.40 -18.99 17.87
N VAL A 76 6.25 -17.67 17.71
CA VAL A 76 6.85 -16.70 18.65
C VAL A 76 6.08 -16.69 19.97
N PHE A 77 4.74 -16.69 19.92
CA PHE A 77 3.87 -16.77 21.09
C PHE A 77 2.79 -17.83 20.95
N LYS A 78 2.56 -18.57 22.04
CA LYS A 78 1.43 -19.49 22.23
C LYS A 78 0.52 -18.93 23.33
N VAL A 79 -0.68 -18.51 22.97
CA VAL A 79 -1.66 -17.96 23.90
C VAL A 79 -2.67 -19.05 24.26
N GLU A 80 -2.80 -19.34 25.55
CA GLU A 80 -3.82 -20.24 26.07
C GLU A 80 -5.21 -19.57 26.10
N ALA A 81 -6.27 -20.36 26.18
CA ALA A 81 -7.63 -19.84 26.29
C ALA A 81 -7.78 -18.94 27.54
N GLY A 82 -8.29 -17.72 27.37
CA GLY A 82 -8.33 -16.69 28.40
C GLY A 82 -7.02 -15.94 28.64
N GLY A 83 -5.96 -16.23 27.87
CA GLY A 83 -4.72 -15.45 27.87
C GLY A 83 -4.83 -14.17 27.02
N HIS A 84 -4.09 -13.13 27.40
CA HIS A 84 -4.09 -11.82 26.75
C HIS A 84 -2.67 -11.41 26.35
N LEU A 85 -2.39 -11.42 25.05
CA LEU A 85 -1.15 -10.91 24.45
C LEU A 85 -1.37 -9.47 23.99
N LYS A 86 -0.58 -8.51 24.50
CA LYS A 86 -0.73 -7.10 24.11
C LYS A 86 0.56 -6.32 23.94
N ASN A 87 0.48 -5.25 23.14
CA ASN A 87 1.58 -4.32 22.89
C ASN A 87 2.86 -5.03 22.39
N VAL A 88 2.74 -5.87 21.37
CA VAL A 88 3.81 -6.73 20.85
C VAL A 88 4.05 -6.42 19.38
N ILE A 89 5.31 -6.41 18.96
CA ILE A 89 5.70 -6.49 17.55
C ILE A 89 6.33 -7.87 17.35
N ILE A 90 5.96 -8.57 16.29
CA ILE A 90 6.53 -9.85 15.86
C ILE A 90 7.50 -9.56 14.73
N GLY A 91 8.77 -9.92 14.93
CA GLY A 91 9.84 -9.76 13.95
C GLY A 91 9.91 -10.92 12.96
N LYS A 92 10.65 -10.73 11.88
CA LYS A 92 10.79 -11.68 10.77
C LYS A 92 11.40 -13.05 11.14
N ASN A 93 12.10 -13.15 12.27
CA ASN A 93 12.66 -14.42 12.76
C ASN A 93 11.55 -15.23 13.46
N GLN A 94 10.66 -15.80 12.63
CA GLN A 94 9.50 -16.60 12.99
C GLN A 94 9.28 -17.70 11.93
N MET A 95 8.47 -18.71 12.26
CA MET A 95 7.80 -19.58 11.26
C MET A 95 6.29 -19.36 11.35
N GLU A 96 5.71 -19.61 12.52
CA GLU A 96 4.38 -19.10 12.89
C GLU A 96 4.53 -17.81 13.72
N GLY A 97 3.60 -16.87 13.60
CA GLY A 97 3.56 -15.71 14.50
C GLY A 97 3.00 -16.04 15.88
N VAL A 98 1.68 -16.06 15.98
CA VAL A 98 0.96 -16.28 17.24
C VAL A 98 -0.05 -17.41 17.11
N HIS A 99 -0.05 -18.32 18.09
CA HIS A 99 -1.01 -19.41 18.19
C HIS A 99 -2.08 -19.13 19.24
N CYS A 100 -3.35 -19.37 18.89
CA CYS A 100 -4.47 -19.47 19.82
C CYS A 100 -5.12 -20.86 19.66
N ASP A 101 -4.47 -21.89 20.22
CA ASP A 101 -4.76 -23.31 19.96
C ASP A 101 -6.12 -23.82 20.48
N LYS A 102 -6.80 -23.02 21.31
CA LYS A 102 -8.04 -23.39 22.00
C LYS A 102 -9.16 -22.36 21.87
N HIS A 103 -9.03 -21.35 21.01
CA HIS A 103 -9.83 -20.13 21.01
C HIS A 103 -9.75 -19.34 22.33
N ASP A 104 -10.59 -18.30 22.46
CA ASP A 104 -10.85 -17.55 23.69
C ASP A 104 -9.64 -16.71 24.16
N CYS A 105 -8.70 -16.42 23.25
CA CYS A 105 -7.55 -15.54 23.46
C CYS A 105 -7.90 -14.07 23.15
N ILE A 106 -7.20 -13.14 23.79
CA ILE A 106 -7.23 -11.69 23.46
C ILE A 106 -5.88 -11.29 22.87
N ILE A 107 -5.92 -10.74 21.65
CA ILE A 107 -4.76 -10.26 20.89
C ILE A 107 -4.95 -8.75 20.67
N GLU A 108 -4.32 -7.91 21.49
CA GLU A 108 -4.58 -6.47 21.55
C GLU A 108 -3.33 -5.65 21.17
N ASN A 109 -3.43 -4.82 20.12
CA ASN A 109 -2.32 -3.98 19.66
C ASN A 109 -1.04 -4.81 19.37
N VAL A 110 -1.21 -5.93 18.66
CA VAL A 110 -0.13 -6.82 18.21
C VAL A 110 0.15 -6.57 16.73
N TRP A 111 1.42 -6.52 16.36
CA TRP A 111 1.87 -6.14 15.03
C TRP A 111 2.83 -7.18 14.46
N TRP A 112 2.84 -7.40 13.15
CA TRP A 112 3.75 -8.32 12.47
C TRP A 112 4.48 -7.56 11.36
N ASP A 113 5.79 -7.35 11.55
CA ASP A 113 6.61 -6.56 10.62
C ASP A 113 6.72 -7.22 9.22
N ASP A 114 6.67 -8.55 9.19
CA ASP A 114 6.85 -9.42 8.01
C ASP A 114 6.25 -10.81 8.32
N VAL A 115 5.28 -11.31 7.55
CA VAL A 115 4.50 -12.55 7.86
C VAL A 115 5.00 -13.74 7.05
N CYS A 116 5.44 -14.80 7.73
CA CYS A 116 6.04 -15.97 7.08
C CYS A 116 5.01 -16.94 6.45
N GLU A 117 4.20 -17.61 7.29
CA GLU A 117 3.10 -18.48 6.83
C GLU A 117 1.76 -17.89 7.30
N ASP A 118 1.53 -17.91 8.61
CA ASP A 118 0.39 -17.32 9.33
C ASP A 118 0.85 -16.27 10.35
N ALA A 119 0.15 -15.14 10.43
CA ALA A 119 0.37 -14.17 11.51
C ALA A 119 -0.31 -14.64 12.82
N LEU A 120 -1.58 -15.06 12.74
CA LEU A 120 -2.37 -15.57 13.85
C LEU A 120 -3.14 -16.83 13.45
N SER A 121 -2.75 -17.96 14.03
CA SER A 121 -3.38 -19.25 13.77
C SER A 121 -4.32 -19.65 14.93
N VAL A 122 -5.63 -19.64 14.68
CA VAL A 122 -6.69 -19.87 15.69
C VAL A 122 -7.26 -21.29 15.53
N LYS A 123 -7.03 -22.15 16.51
CA LYS A 123 -7.35 -23.60 16.46
C LYS A 123 -8.26 -24.00 17.65
N GLY A 124 -8.81 -25.22 17.65
CA GLY A 124 -9.65 -25.72 18.75
C GLY A 124 -11.02 -25.05 18.89
N GLY A 125 -11.38 -24.64 20.12
CA GLY A 125 -12.63 -23.92 20.43
C GLY A 125 -13.92 -24.74 20.49
N THR A 126 -15.00 -24.06 20.85
CA THR A 126 -16.40 -24.52 20.83
C THR A 126 -17.25 -23.60 19.95
N ALA A 127 -18.49 -23.99 19.62
CA ALA A 127 -19.40 -23.13 18.85
C ALA A 127 -19.72 -21.77 19.53
N SER A 128 -19.50 -21.66 20.85
CA SER A 128 -19.67 -20.45 21.65
C SER A 128 -18.36 -19.70 21.95
N SER A 129 -17.20 -20.23 21.56
CA SER A 129 -15.90 -19.62 21.81
C SER A 129 -15.66 -18.39 20.92
N VAL A 130 -14.93 -17.39 21.43
CA VAL A 130 -14.68 -16.09 20.78
C VAL A 130 -13.23 -15.64 20.99
N THR A 131 -12.42 -15.66 19.94
CA THR A 131 -11.08 -15.03 19.94
C THR A 131 -11.21 -13.58 19.50
N LYS A 132 -10.52 -12.65 20.18
CA LYS A 132 -10.58 -11.21 19.88
C LYS A 132 -9.24 -10.69 19.36
N VAL A 133 -9.30 -9.94 18.27
CA VAL A 133 -8.18 -9.20 17.65
C VAL A 133 -8.55 -7.72 17.65
N ILE A 134 -7.85 -6.92 18.44
CA ILE A 134 -8.23 -5.55 18.80
C ILE A 134 -7.08 -4.60 18.47
N GLY A 135 -7.24 -3.76 17.45
CA GLY A 135 -6.14 -2.96 16.90
C GLY A 135 -5.06 -3.84 16.25
N GLY A 136 -3.84 -3.30 16.16
CA GLY A 136 -2.70 -4.03 15.58
C GLY A 136 -2.66 -3.99 14.06
N GLY A 137 -1.72 -4.73 13.47
CA GLY A 137 -1.61 -4.82 12.02
C GLY A 137 -0.54 -5.78 11.50
N ALA A 138 -0.64 -6.16 10.23
CA ALA A 138 0.28 -7.12 9.59
C ALA A 138 0.67 -6.71 8.17
N ARG A 139 1.88 -7.13 7.78
CA ARG A 139 2.49 -6.87 6.48
C ARG A 139 2.92 -8.16 5.76
N TYR A 140 3.01 -8.09 4.44
CA TYR A 140 3.67 -9.09 3.58
C TYR A 140 3.15 -10.52 3.76
N ALA A 141 1.83 -10.68 3.97
CA ALA A 141 1.21 -11.98 4.20
C ALA A 141 0.75 -12.61 2.87
N ASP A 142 1.62 -13.41 2.25
CA ASP A 142 1.43 -13.99 0.91
C ASP A 142 0.17 -14.86 0.75
N ASP A 143 -0.23 -15.60 1.79
CA ASP A 143 -1.52 -16.32 1.80
C ASP A 143 -2.56 -15.65 2.71
N LYS A 144 -2.32 -15.56 4.02
CA LYS A 144 -3.32 -15.15 5.01
C LYS A 144 -2.68 -14.59 6.29
N VAL A 145 -3.32 -13.60 6.90
CA VAL A 145 -2.93 -13.05 8.20
C VAL A 145 -3.55 -13.89 9.32
N ILE A 146 -4.88 -14.08 9.32
CA ILE A 146 -5.62 -14.83 10.34
C ILE A 146 -6.20 -16.11 9.72
N GLN A 147 -5.71 -17.26 10.17
CA GLN A 147 -6.25 -18.58 9.81
C GLN A 147 -7.12 -19.11 10.94
N HIS A 148 -8.40 -19.34 10.65
CA HIS A 148 -9.36 -19.88 11.61
C HIS A 148 -9.65 -21.35 11.30
N ASN A 149 -9.02 -22.24 12.06
CA ASN A 149 -9.10 -23.71 11.95
C ASN A 149 -10.20 -24.33 12.84
N GLY A 150 -10.52 -23.65 13.94
CA GLY A 150 -11.39 -24.11 15.03
C GLY A 150 -12.90 -24.10 14.77
N PHE A 151 -13.65 -24.10 15.87
CA PHE A 151 -15.06 -23.75 15.97
C PHE A 151 -15.21 -22.39 16.67
N GLY A 152 -16.30 -21.69 16.37
CA GLY A 152 -16.70 -20.48 17.11
C GLY A 152 -16.51 -19.22 16.27
N THR A 153 -16.07 -18.14 16.92
CA THR A 153 -16.04 -16.79 16.37
C THR A 153 -14.64 -16.17 16.48
N VAL A 154 -14.24 -15.41 15.46
CA VAL A 154 -13.14 -14.44 15.55
C VAL A 154 -13.72 -13.03 15.39
N GLU A 155 -13.46 -12.16 16.35
CA GLU A 155 -13.81 -10.74 16.29
C GLU A 155 -12.56 -9.93 15.94
N ILE A 156 -12.61 -9.16 14.85
CA ILE A 156 -11.52 -8.31 14.37
C ILE A 156 -12.02 -6.87 14.37
N ASP A 157 -11.47 -6.01 15.22
CA ASP A 157 -11.82 -4.59 15.32
C ASP A 157 -10.55 -3.73 15.23
N GLY A 158 -10.50 -2.74 14.33
CA GLY A 158 -9.40 -1.76 14.27
C GLY A 158 -8.09 -2.23 13.63
N PHE A 159 -8.08 -3.33 12.89
CA PHE A 159 -6.86 -3.95 12.36
C PHE A 159 -6.35 -3.28 11.06
N TYR A 160 -5.02 -3.15 10.92
CA TYR A 160 -4.35 -2.63 9.72
C TYR A 160 -3.68 -3.73 8.89
N GLY A 161 -3.95 -3.79 7.59
CA GLY A 161 -3.22 -4.66 6.65
C GLY A 161 -2.47 -3.84 5.60
N GLU A 162 -1.27 -4.26 5.20
CA GLU A 162 -0.51 -3.64 4.11
C GLU A 162 0.22 -4.73 3.31
N ASP A 163 -0.01 -4.80 1.99
CA ASP A 163 0.56 -5.82 1.10
C ASP A 163 0.23 -7.27 1.55
N ILE A 164 -1.06 -7.56 1.78
CA ILE A 164 -1.56 -8.87 2.25
C ILE A 164 -2.51 -9.56 1.25
N SER A 165 -2.46 -10.89 1.14
CA SER A 165 -3.41 -11.65 0.30
C SER A 165 -4.80 -11.75 0.94
N LYS A 166 -4.87 -12.15 2.21
CA LYS A 166 -6.12 -12.27 2.99
C LYS A 166 -5.94 -11.79 4.42
N LEU A 167 -6.86 -10.97 4.92
CA LEU A 167 -6.90 -10.65 6.36
C LEU A 167 -7.41 -11.85 7.16
N TYR A 168 -8.47 -12.51 6.68
CA TYR A 168 -9.05 -13.69 7.34
C TYR A 168 -9.37 -14.81 6.35
N ARG A 169 -8.95 -16.03 6.70
CA ARG A 169 -9.38 -17.28 6.09
C ARG A 169 -10.05 -18.18 7.13
N SER A 170 -11.31 -18.54 6.89
CA SER A 170 -11.87 -19.76 7.47
C SER A 170 -11.20 -20.95 6.80
N CYS A 171 -10.48 -21.80 7.55
CA CYS A 171 -9.73 -22.94 7.02
C CYS A 171 -10.59 -23.75 6.04
N GLY A 172 -10.09 -23.95 4.82
CA GLY A 172 -10.85 -24.59 3.73
C GLY A 172 -10.84 -26.13 3.74
N THR A 173 -9.95 -26.73 4.53
CA THR A 173 -9.68 -28.18 4.59
C THR A 173 -10.07 -28.81 5.93
N CYS A 174 -10.32 -28.02 6.97
CA CYS A 174 -10.57 -28.47 8.35
C CYS A 174 -11.90 -29.21 8.59
N GLY A 175 -12.63 -29.59 7.54
CA GLY A 175 -13.93 -30.26 7.61
C GLY A 175 -15.09 -29.36 8.05
N ASN A 176 -16.29 -29.96 8.10
CA ASN A 176 -17.55 -29.25 8.38
C ASN A 176 -17.61 -28.76 9.85
N ARG A 177 -17.08 -27.57 10.08
CA ARG A 177 -17.04 -26.85 11.35
C ARG A 177 -17.45 -25.39 11.09
N PRO A 178 -18.74 -25.02 11.23
CA PRO A 178 -19.22 -23.68 10.92
C PRO A 178 -18.46 -22.61 11.70
N LYS A 179 -17.94 -21.60 11.00
CA LYS A 179 -17.14 -20.51 11.57
C LYS A 179 -17.83 -19.18 11.44
N LYS A 180 -17.66 -18.34 12.46
CA LYS A 180 -18.09 -16.94 12.42
C LYS A 180 -16.89 -16.01 12.39
N VAL A 181 -17.01 -14.91 11.66
CA VAL A 181 -16.10 -13.77 11.74
C VAL A 181 -16.88 -12.46 11.77
N SER A 182 -16.47 -11.56 12.65
CA SER A 182 -16.90 -10.16 12.65
C SER A 182 -15.70 -9.29 12.29
N VAL A 183 -15.84 -8.42 11.29
CA VAL A 183 -14.77 -7.52 10.83
C VAL A 183 -15.27 -6.08 10.90
N LYS A 184 -14.59 -5.25 11.70
CA LYS A 184 -15.01 -3.89 11.99
C LYS A 184 -13.82 -2.93 12.00
N ASN A 185 -14.03 -1.69 11.54
CA ASN A 185 -13.03 -0.62 11.61
C ASN A 185 -11.66 -1.03 11.01
N VAL A 186 -11.66 -1.82 9.94
CA VAL A 186 -10.43 -2.36 9.33
C VAL A 186 -9.97 -1.45 8.20
N TYR A 187 -8.66 -1.24 8.06
CA TYR A 187 -8.07 -0.62 6.87
C TYR A 187 -7.02 -1.55 6.25
N VAL A 188 -7.22 -1.93 4.98
CA VAL A 188 -6.25 -2.74 4.22
C VAL A 188 -5.71 -1.98 3.02
N VAL A 189 -4.40 -1.87 2.93
CA VAL A 189 -3.65 -1.33 1.80
C VAL A 189 -3.13 -2.49 0.94
N ASN A 190 -3.24 -2.33 -0.38
CA ASN A 190 -2.73 -3.26 -1.39
C ASN A 190 -3.15 -4.75 -1.21
N PRO A 191 -4.44 -5.08 -0.99
CA PRO A 191 -4.87 -6.47 -0.91
C PRO A 191 -4.64 -7.20 -2.24
N THR A 192 -3.87 -8.29 -2.22
CA THR A 192 -3.57 -9.03 -3.45
C THR A 192 -4.78 -9.86 -3.90
N ASN A 193 -5.56 -10.43 -2.96
CA ASN A 193 -6.69 -11.32 -3.23
C ASN A 193 -8.05 -10.89 -2.64
N ALA A 194 -8.28 -11.02 -1.33
CA ALA A 194 -9.60 -10.85 -0.71
C ALA A 194 -9.53 -10.55 0.81
N ILE A 195 -10.35 -9.64 1.36
CA ILE A 195 -10.25 -9.29 2.80
C ILE A 195 -10.66 -10.48 3.69
N VAL A 196 -11.85 -11.04 3.44
CA VAL A 196 -12.41 -12.20 4.16
C VAL A 196 -12.67 -13.35 3.19
N THR A 197 -12.32 -14.58 3.57
CA THR A 197 -12.67 -15.80 2.81
C THR A 197 -13.34 -16.87 3.69
N VAL A 198 -14.54 -17.32 3.31
CA VAL A 198 -15.43 -18.23 4.07
C VAL A 198 -15.92 -19.45 3.27
N ASN A 199 -16.40 -20.50 3.94
CA ASN A 199 -16.84 -21.76 3.31
C ASN A 199 -18.37 -21.90 3.27
N LYS A 200 -18.96 -21.76 2.08
CA LYS A 200 -20.42 -21.72 1.86
C LYS A 200 -21.14 -22.99 2.31
N ASN A 201 -20.56 -24.15 2.05
CA ASN A 201 -21.13 -25.47 2.34
C ASN A 201 -20.98 -25.92 3.80
N TRP A 202 -20.20 -25.18 4.61
CA TRP A 202 -20.02 -25.45 6.04
C TRP A 202 -20.80 -24.46 6.91
N GLY A 203 -21.65 -23.62 6.32
CA GLY A 203 -22.51 -22.70 7.07
C GLY A 203 -21.75 -21.55 7.74
N ASP A 204 -20.56 -21.22 7.24
CA ASP A 204 -19.77 -20.08 7.72
C ASP A 204 -20.56 -18.76 7.55
N GLN A 205 -20.26 -17.80 8.42
CA GLN A 205 -20.90 -16.48 8.45
C GLN A 205 -19.86 -15.39 8.68
N ALA A 206 -19.76 -14.42 7.78
CA ALA A 206 -18.99 -13.21 7.96
C ALA A 206 -19.92 -12.00 8.07
N THR A 207 -19.71 -11.16 9.07
CA THR A 207 -20.31 -9.82 9.18
C THR A 207 -19.19 -8.80 9.04
N LEU A 208 -19.37 -7.79 8.18
CA LEU A 208 -18.37 -6.75 7.93
C LEU A 208 -19.00 -5.36 8.02
N SER A 209 -18.31 -4.42 8.65
CA SER A 209 -18.74 -3.03 8.81
C SER A 209 -17.55 -2.07 8.87
N ASN A 210 -17.69 -0.87 8.30
CA ASN A 210 -16.63 0.16 8.25
C ASN A 210 -15.26 -0.40 7.77
N VAL A 211 -15.25 -1.11 6.64
CA VAL A 211 -14.06 -1.73 6.04
C VAL A 211 -13.50 -0.83 4.94
N TRP A 212 -12.33 -0.25 5.19
CA TRP A 212 -11.61 0.62 4.27
C TRP A 212 -10.56 -0.16 3.50
N VAL A 213 -10.42 0.15 2.21
CA VAL A 213 -9.45 -0.50 1.33
C VAL A 213 -8.77 0.52 0.42
N LYS A 214 -7.43 0.60 0.43
CA LYS A 214 -6.66 1.21 -0.68
C LYS A 214 -6.15 0.09 -1.58
N SER A 215 -6.41 0.15 -2.88
CA SER A 215 -5.84 -0.76 -3.88
C SER A 215 -5.78 -0.10 -5.24
N SER A 216 -4.77 -0.42 -6.06
CA SER A 216 -4.74 -0.05 -7.48
C SER A 216 -5.85 -0.72 -8.31
N LYS A 217 -6.56 -1.70 -7.73
CA LYS A 217 -7.71 -2.36 -8.36
C LYS A 217 -8.98 -1.57 -8.08
N ALA A 218 -9.70 -1.18 -9.14
CA ALA A 218 -11.01 -0.51 -9.04
C ALA A 218 -12.11 -1.35 -8.34
N SER A 219 -11.86 -2.64 -8.11
CA SER A 219 -12.69 -3.49 -7.24
C SER A 219 -11.83 -4.51 -6.49
N VAL A 220 -12.24 -4.82 -5.26
CA VAL A 220 -11.56 -5.78 -4.36
C VAL A 220 -12.60 -6.77 -3.82
N LYS A 221 -12.20 -8.03 -3.63
CA LYS A 221 -13.06 -9.07 -3.06
C LYS A 221 -13.17 -8.87 -1.55
N VAL A 222 -14.12 -8.06 -1.11
CA VAL A 222 -14.34 -7.77 0.32
C VAL A 222 -14.60 -9.06 1.11
N CYS A 223 -15.61 -9.82 0.68
CA CYS A 223 -15.91 -11.15 1.20
C CYS A 223 -15.98 -12.13 0.02
N GLN A 224 -15.11 -13.14 0.02
CA GLN A 224 -15.05 -14.22 -0.95
C GLN A 224 -15.53 -15.52 -0.30
N TRP A 225 -16.11 -16.44 -1.09
CA TRP A 225 -16.51 -17.76 -0.58
C TRP A 225 -16.09 -18.94 -1.46
N SER A 226 -15.84 -20.07 -0.78
CA SER A 226 -15.46 -21.36 -1.37
C SER A 226 -16.41 -22.49 -0.97
N GLN A 227 -16.35 -23.58 -1.72
CA GLN A 227 -16.70 -24.92 -1.26
C GLN A 227 -15.50 -25.44 -0.45
N GLY A 228 -15.63 -25.54 0.88
CA GLY A 228 -14.67 -26.24 1.72
C GLY A 228 -14.67 -27.74 1.44
N ASN A 229 -13.50 -28.36 1.49
CA ASN A 229 -13.27 -29.75 1.09
C ASN A 229 -12.34 -30.43 2.10
N ALA A 230 -12.82 -31.45 2.82
CA ALA A 230 -12.03 -32.09 3.88
C ALA A 230 -10.87 -32.96 3.34
N ASN A 231 -10.89 -33.32 2.05
CA ASN A 231 -10.03 -34.33 1.45
C ASN A 231 -9.25 -33.80 0.23
N GLY A 232 -8.97 -32.49 0.19
CA GLY A 232 -8.26 -31.83 -0.90
C GLY A 232 -8.67 -30.36 -1.06
N GLU A 233 -8.29 -29.73 -2.17
CA GLU A 233 -8.39 -28.27 -2.29
C GLU A 233 -9.82 -27.70 -2.23
N PRO A 234 -10.02 -26.52 -1.61
CA PRO A 234 -11.29 -25.80 -1.61
C PRO A 234 -11.54 -25.13 -2.97
N LYS A 235 -12.75 -25.26 -3.51
CA LYS A 235 -13.11 -24.62 -4.79
C LYS A 235 -13.72 -23.25 -4.56
N MET A 236 -13.15 -22.18 -5.13
CA MET A 236 -13.75 -20.84 -5.07
C MET A 236 -15.09 -20.79 -5.83
N LEU A 237 -16.09 -20.10 -5.27
CA LEU A 237 -17.47 -20.09 -5.78
C LEU A 237 -18.03 -18.67 -6.04
N GLY A 238 -17.46 -17.61 -5.46
CA GLY A 238 -17.92 -16.23 -5.68
C GLY A 238 -17.39 -15.24 -4.65
N ASN A 239 -17.82 -13.98 -4.75
CA ASN A 239 -17.55 -12.90 -3.81
C ASN A 239 -18.64 -11.81 -3.86
N GLY A 240 -18.73 -10.98 -2.81
CA GLY A 240 -19.70 -9.90 -2.68
C GLY A 240 -20.55 -9.99 -1.40
N PRO A 241 -21.63 -9.21 -1.29
CA PRO A 241 -22.67 -9.45 -0.29
C PRO A 241 -23.42 -10.76 -0.62
N SER A 242 -23.63 -11.60 0.40
CA SER A 242 -24.43 -12.83 0.31
C SER A 242 -24.89 -13.26 1.71
N PRO A 243 -25.87 -12.59 2.34
CA PRO A 243 -26.34 -12.97 3.68
C PRO A 243 -26.86 -14.42 3.74
N PRO A 244 -26.60 -15.19 4.82
CA PRO A 244 -25.81 -14.84 6.02
C PRO A 244 -24.29 -15.11 5.87
N LEU A 245 -23.84 -15.63 4.73
CA LEU A 245 -22.44 -16.02 4.48
C LEU A 245 -21.49 -14.81 4.44
N CYS A 246 -21.92 -13.72 3.80
CA CYS A 246 -21.23 -12.43 3.73
C CYS A 246 -22.26 -11.31 3.96
N GLN A 247 -22.26 -10.71 5.14
CA GLN A 247 -23.24 -9.73 5.61
C GLN A 247 -22.61 -8.34 5.71
N TYR A 248 -22.86 -7.50 4.70
CA TYR A 248 -22.46 -6.09 4.64
C TYR A 248 -23.25 -5.35 3.55
N SER A 249 -23.32 -4.02 3.65
CA SER A 249 -23.92 -3.11 2.66
C SER A 249 -22.86 -2.34 1.85
N GLU A 250 -23.24 -1.61 0.81
CA GLU A 250 -22.30 -0.72 0.09
C GLU A 250 -21.75 0.39 1.00
N SER A 251 -22.53 0.84 1.98
CA SER A 251 -22.13 1.80 3.02
C SER A 251 -21.17 1.24 4.07
N ASP A 252 -20.96 -0.08 4.14
CA ASP A 252 -20.01 -0.72 5.05
C ASP A 252 -18.59 -0.83 4.46
N VAL A 253 -18.41 -0.47 3.18
CA VAL A 253 -17.16 -0.72 2.44
C VAL A 253 -16.70 0.51 1.67
N HIS A 254 -15.45 0.89 1.94
CA HIS A 254 -14.84 2.11 1.42
C HIS A 254 -13.60 1.77 0.58
N ILE A 255 -13.82 1.27 -0.64
CA ILE A 255 -12.74 1.00 -1.61
C ILE A 255 -12.30 2.29 -2.28
N ASN A 256 -11.02 2.63 -2.16
CA ASN A 256 -10.35 3.82 -2.72
C ASN A 256 -11.02 5.16 -2.37
N GLN A 257 -11.82 5.18 -1.29
CA GLN A 257 -12.35 6.39 -0.70
C GLN A 257 -11.30 7.01 0.23
N ASP A 258 -11.35 8.33 0.35
CA ASP A 258 -10.48 9.11 1.22
C ASP A 258 -10.75 8.82 2.71
N ILE A 259 -9.84 8.09 3.35
CA ILE A 259 -9.94 7.63 4.75
C ILE A 259 -10.00 8.78 5.77
N SER A 260 -9.62 10.01 5.42
CA SER A 260 -9.82 11.15 6.32
C SER A 260 -11.31 11.44 6.59
N LYS A 261 -12.20 10.98 5.71
CA LYS A 261 -13.66 11.10 5.86
C LYS A 261 -14.24 10.14 6.90
N ALA A 262 -13.55 9.05 7.23
CA ALA A 262 -13.98 8.13 8.29
C ALA A 262 -14.12 8.85 9.64
N ALA A 263 -13.22 9.80 9.93
CA ALA A 263 -13.27 10.62 11.14
C ALA A 263 -14.48 11.57 11.21
N GLN A 264 -15.20 11.78 10.10
CA GLN A 264 -16.44 12.56 10.04
C GLN A 264 -17.70 11.69 10.21
N GLN A 265 -17.58 10.35 10.19
CA GLN A 265 -18.69 9.41 10.32
C GLN A 265 -18.71 8.74 11.70
N THR A 266 -18.78 9.55 12.76
CA THR A 266 -19.16 9.06 14.10
C THR A 266 -20.69 9.16 14.25
N PRO A 267 -21.41 8.10 14.66
CA PRO A 267 -22.87 8.14 14.74
C PRO A 267 -23.37 9.13 15.80
N SER A 268 -24.15 10.13 15.38
CA SER A 268 -24.87 11.02 16.28
C SER A 268 -26.27 10.47 16.57
N GLN A 269 -26.42 9.92 17.78
CA GLN A 269 -27.67 9.60 18.49
C GLN A 269 -28.47 8.38 18.01
N GLU A 270 -28.99 7.67 19.00
CA GLU A 270 -30.08 6.70 18.88
C GLU A 270 -31.40 7.49 18.79
N GLU A 271 -32.20 7.29 17.75
CA GLU A 271 -33.63 7.64 17.78
C GLU A 271 -34.47 6.36 17.82
N GLN A 272 -35.45 6.34 18.72
CA GLN A 272 -36.27 5.16 18.99
C GLN A 272 -37.28 4.91 17.88
N MET A 273 -37.42 3.65 17.45
CA MET A 273 -38.58 3.23 16.65
C MET A 273 -39.87 3.33 17.47
N PRO A 274 -40.91 4.07 17.03
CA PRO A 274 -42.28 3.81 17.44
C PRO A 274 -42.84 2.56 16.72
N PRO A 275 -43.80 1.83 17.32
CA PRO A 275 -44.39 0.61 16.74
C PRO A 275 -45.43 0.92 15.64
N SER A 276 -45.80 -0.11 14.86
CA SER A 276 -46.69 0.00 13.70
C SER A 276 -48.16 -0.33 13.98
N GLU A 277 -49.02 0.67 13.85
CA GLU A 277 -50.46 0.59 13.53
C GLU A 277 -50.78 1.75 12.55
N GLY A 278 -51.80 1.75 11.71
CA GLY A 278 -52.82 0.74 11.43
C GLY A 278 -53.95 1.29 10.54
N SER A 279 -53.98 0.87 9.27
CA SER A 279 -55.02 1.04 8.24
C SER A 279 -55.34 2.42 7.60
N ASP A 280 -55.78 2.29 6.34
CA ASP A 280 -56.71 3.08 5.53
C ASP A 280 -56.42 4.47 4.92
N SER A 281 -56.87 4.55 3.66
CA SER A 281 -56.80 5.62 2.67
C SER A 281 -58.03 6.54 2.67
N VAL A 282 -57.92 7.74 2.09
CA VAL A 282 -58.78 8.22 0.98
C VAL A 282 -57.96 9.15 0.05
N GLU A 283 -58.38 9.28 -1.22
CA GLU A 283 -57.97 10.32 -2.20
C GLU A 283 -58.36 11.76 -1.72
N GLN A 284 -58.07 12.90 -2.38
CA GLN A 284 -58.24 13.19 -3.82
C GLN A 284 -57.58 14.52 -4.28
N SER A 285 -57.57 14.71 -5.60
CA SER A 285 -56.80 15.72 -6.36
C SER A 285 -57.32 17.17 -6.30
N ALA A 286 -56.41 18.14 -6.51
CA ALA A 286 -56.70 19.44 -7.12
C ALA A 286 -55.48 19.92 -7.95
N SER A 287 -55.69 20.77 -8.97
CA SER A 287 -54.74 20.97 -10.08
C SER A 287 -54.09 22.37 -10.20
N THR A 288 -52.90 22.37 -10.82
CA THR A 288 -52.21 23.49 -11.50
C THR A 288 -53.13 24.33 -12.42
N PRO A 289 -52.82 25.63 -12.73
CA PRO A 289 -51.57 26.01 -13.42
C PRO A 289 -50.93 27.40 -13.13
N THR A 290 -49.71 27.56 -13.66
CA THR A 290 -48.92 28.81 -13.76
C THR A 290 -49.45 29.75 -14.87
N PRO A 291 -49.09 31.05 -14.83
CA PRO A 291 -48.50 31.64 -16.04
C PRO A 291 -47.30 32.58 -15.80
N THR A 292 -46.48 32.77 -16.84
CA THR A 292 -45.23 33.57 -16.88
C THR A 292 -45.41 34.96 -17.51
N THR A 293 -44.47 35.91 -17.29
CA THR A 293 -44.17 37.00 -18.26
C THR A 293 -42.71 37.51 -18.16
N LYS A 294 -42.26 38.43 -19.05
CA LYS A 294 -40.84 38.78 -19.31
C LYS A 294 -40.58 40.30 -19.48
N GLY A 295 -39.34 40.74 -19.19
CA GLY A 295 -38.70 41.99 -19.73
C GLY A 295 -38.62 43.17 -18.74
N LEU A 296 -37.73 44.18 -18.90
CA LEU A 296 -36.70 44.47 -19.93
C LEU A 296 -35.56 45.42 -19.41
N LYS A 297 -34.30 45.07 -19.72
CA LYS A 297 -33.10 45.87 -20.14
C LYS A 297 -32.80 47.35 -19.69
N LYS A 298 -31.47 47.63 -19.60
CA LYS A 298 -30.71 48.93 -19.67
C LYS A 298 -30.61 49.77 -18.35
N THR A 299 -29.57 50.59 -18.05
CA THR A 299 -28.31 50.99 -18.76
C THR A 299 -27.18 51.52 -17.83
N ASN A 300 -25.93 51.51 -18.34
CA ASN A 300 -24.77 52.43 -18.08
C ASN A 300 -23.96 52.45 -16.75
N ALA A 301 -22.66 52.71 -16.91
CA ALA A 301 -21.66 53.20 -15.92
C ALA A 301 -21.09 54.56 -16.42
N PRO A 302 -20.20 55.30 -15.70
CA PRO A 302 -18.74 55.03 -15.80
C PRO A 302 -17.78 55.56 -14.69
N LYS A 303 -16.57 54.96 -14.57
CA LYS A 303 -15.28 55.57 -14.09
C LYS A 303 -15.23 56.11 -12.63
N THR A 304 -14.10 56.27 -11.90
CA THR A 304 -12.65 55.93 -12.06
C THR A 304 -12.11 55.55 -10.63
N THR A 305 -10.84 55.48 -10.21
CA THR A 305 -9.51 55.98 -10.64
C THR A 305 -8.37 55.14 -10.00
N ALA A 306 -7.10 55.40 -10.33
CA ALA A 306 -5.90 55.00 -9.55
C ALA A 306 -4.96 56.22 -9.38
N PRO A 307 -3.95 56.22 -8.50
CA PRO A 307 -2.67 55.50 -8.69
C PRO A 307 -2.19 54.83 -7.35
N LYS A 308 -0.93 54.47 -7.02
CA LYS A 308 0.42 54.64 -7.63
C LYS A 308 1.34 53.43 -7.27
N LYS A 309 2.63 53.65 -6.96
CA LYS A 309 3.67 52.67 -6.54
C LYS A 309 4.75 53.37 -5.67
N THR A 310 5.73 52.58 -5.20
CA THR A 310 7.08 52.94 -4.64
C THR A 310 7.16 53.14 -3.12
N LYS A 311 8.27 52.81 -2.41
CA LYS A 311 9.54 52.11 -2.78
C LYS A 311 10.17 51.45 -1.53
N ALA A 312 11.03 50.44 -1.69
CA ALA A 312 11.96 49.98 -0.65
C ALA A 312 13.27 50.81 -0.64
N PRO A 313 14.10 50.76 0.43
CA PRO A 313 15.28 49.88 0.37
C PRO A 313 15.84 49.30 1.71
N LYS A 314 16.62 48.19 1.61
CA LYS A 314 17.96 47.85 2.19
C LYS A 314 18.42 48.42 3.58
N THR A 315 19.27 47.78 4.41
CA THR A 315 20.05 46.48 4.42
C THR A 315 20.79 46.32 5.78
N THR A 316 21.13 45.09 6.21
CA THR A 316 22.29 44.81 7.10
C THR A 316 22.81 43.35 7.01
N LYS A 317 24.07 43.11 7.44
CA LYS A 317 24.75 41.82 7.75
C LYS A 317 25.33 41.92 9.18
N PRO A 318 25.53 40.81 9.92
CA PRO A 318 26.82 40.07 10.00
C PRO A 318 26.68 38.62 9.45
N VAL A 319 27.68 37.76 9.19
CA VAL A 319 29.10 37.53 9.59
C VAL A 319 29.31 36.56 10.76
N ASN A 320 30.00 35.45 10.45
CA ASN A 320 30.63 34.36 11.23
C ASN A 320 30.28 34.13 12.71
N GLU A 321 30.13 32.84 13.05
CA GLU A 321 31.02 32.19 14.01
C GLU A 321 31.28 30.71 13.62
N SER A 322 32.31 30.07 14.18
CA SER A 322 32.70 28.69 13.88
C SER A 322 32.81 27.87 15.16
N ALA A 323 32.30 26.64 15.14
CA ALA A 323 32.43 25.69 16.23
C ALA A 323 32.84 24.32 15.67
N GLU A 324 33.94 23.78 16.21
CA GLU A 324 34.56 22.52 15.81
C GLU A 324 34.41 21.52 16.96
N GLN A 325 33.74 20.39 16.74
CA GLN A 325 33.82 19.26 17.68
C GLN A 325 33.53 17.91 16.99
N THR A 326 34.61 17.13 16.89
CA THR A 326 34.70 15.66 16.82
C THR A 326 33.41 14.84 16.82
N VAL A 327 33.23 14.02 15.78
CA VAL A 327 32.42 12.79 15.80
C VAL A 327 33.29 11.63 15.28
N ASP A 328 33.01 10.42 15.78
CA ASP A 328 33.84 9.22 15.65
C ASP A 328 33.90 8.63 14.22
N GLN A 329 34.85 7.74 13.97
CA GLN A 329 35.08 7.09 12.68
C GLN A 329 34.11 5.92 12.43
N THR A 330 33.34 5.98 11.35
CA THR A 330 32.69 4.78 10.78
C THR A 330 32.68 4.78 9.26
N ALA A 331 33.28 3.73 8.68
CA ALA A 331 33.14 3.27 7.28
C ALA A 331 32.96 4.34 6.18
N GLN A 332 34.07 4.82 5.60
CA GLN A 332 34.04 5.44 4.28
C GLN A 332 33.63 4.41 3.20
N GLN A 333 32.38 4.44 2.75
CA GLN A 333 32.03 3.82 1.47
C GLN A 333 32.62 4.68 0.34
N THR A 334 33.77 4.27 -0.19
CA THR A 334 34.40 4.90 -1.34
C THR A 334 33.49 4.83 -2.56
N VAL A 335 33.14 5.99 -3.13
CA VAL A 335 32.33 6.09 -4.35
C VAL A 335 33.09 5.47 -5.53
N LYS A 336 32.76 4.21 -5.85
CA LYS A 336 33.14 3.60 -7.14
C LYS A 336 32.19 4.12 -8.22
N ASN A 337 32.76 4.55 -9.35
CA ASN A 337 32.01 4.57 -10.61
C ASN A 337 31.64 3.13 -10.97
N THR A 338 30.47 2.66 -10.54
CA THR A 338 29.96 1.34 -10.86
C THR A 338 29.34 1.35 -12.25
N THR A 339 29.72 0.37 -13.07
CA THR A 339 28.93 0.04 -14.26
C THR A 339 27.65 -0.62 -13.75
N ALA A 340 26.61 0.20 -13.56
CA ALA A 340 25.29 -0.21 -13.08
C ALA A 340 24.84 -1.53 -13.71
N THR A 341 24.67 -2.58 -12.90
CA THR A 341 24.29 -3.94 -13.28
C THR A 341 22.76 -4.08 -13.34
N VAL A 342 22.26 -5.28 -13.65
CA VAL A 342 20.85 -5.61 -13.36
C VAL A 342 20.69 -5.60 -11.83
N PRO A 343 19.64 -4.96 -11.27
CA PRO A 343 19.35 -5.05 -9.84
C PRO A 343 18.84 -6.44 -9.44
N ASP A 344 19.15 -6.87 -8.22
CA ASP A 344 18.70 -8.16 -7.64
C ASP A 344 17.26 -8.12 -7.10
N GLY A 345 16.61 -6.94 -7.12
CA GLY A 345 15.27 -6.72 -6.56
C GLY A 345 15.26 -6.24 -5.10
N THR A 346 16.42 -6.11 -4.44
CA THR A 346 16.52 -5.60 -3.07
C THR A 346 16.04 -4.15 -3.00
N TRP A 347 15.00 -3.89 -2.20
CA TRP A 347 14.54 -2.54 -1.90
C TRP A 347 15.39 -1.91 -0.77
N PRO A 348 15.81 -0.63 -0.88
CA PRO A 348 16.61 0.01 0.16
C PRO A 348 15.77 0.39 1.39
N ALA A 349 16.35 0.21 2.58
CA ALA A 349 15.77 0.70 3.82
C ALA A 349 15.90 2.23 3.96
N SER A 350 14.86 2.88 4.47
CA SER A 350 14.85 4.32 4.74
C SER A 350 15.65 4.68 5.99
N THR A 351 16.44 5.75 5.92
CA THR A 351 17.20 6.31 7.06
C THR A 351 16.42 7.36 7.86
N GLY A 352 15.19 7.69 7.47
CA GLY A 352 14.30 8.64 8.14
C GLY A 352 13.37 9.36 7.18
N ILE A 353 12.35 10.05 7.68
CA ILE A 353 11.33 10.72 6.86
C ILE A 353 11.49 12.24 6.91
N VAL A 354 11.50 12.89 5.74
CA VAL A 354 11.50 14.34 5.54
C VAL A 354 10.23 14.74 4.78
N ARG A 355 9.54 15.80 5.23
CA ARG A 355 8.30 16.28 4.60
C ARG A 355 8.40 17.74 4.20
N TYR A 356 8.05 18.04 2.95
CA TYR A 356 8.03 19.40 2.41
C TYR A 356 6.59 19.90 2.20
N LYS A 357 6.36 21.22 2.32
CA LYS A 357 5.04 21.86 2.08
C LYS A 357 4.88 22.42 0.66
N LYS A 358 5.88 22.19 -0.18
CA LYS A 358 6.06 22.60 -1.58
C LYS A 358 7.08 21.63 -2.20
N PRO A 359 7.25 21.55 -3.52
CA PRO A 359 8.35 20.81 -4.09
C PRO A 359 9.69 21.38 -3.59
N TYR A 360 10.64 20.51 -3.23
CA TYR A 360 12.02 20.92 -3.01
C TYR A 360 12.70 21.14 -4.37
N ILE A 361 13.40 22.25 -4.55
CA ILE A 361 14.03 22.60 -5.83
C ILE A 361 15.54 22.33 -5.74
N VAL A 362 16.00 21.29 -6.42
CA VAL A 362 17.43 21.03 -6.68
C VAL A 362 17.86 21.91 -7.85
N LYS A 363 18.86 22.76 -7.63
CA LYS A 363 19.30 23.79 -8.58
C LYS A 363 20.19 23.25 -9.69
N ALA A 364 20.27 24.01 -10.77
CA ALA A 364 21.19 23.73 -11.87
C ALA A 364 22.64 23.64 -11.36
N GLY A 365 23.27 22.47 -11.50
CA GLY A 365 24.60 22.17 -10.99
C GLY A 365 24.68 21.80 -9.49
N GLU A 366 23.55 21.73 -8.79
CA GLU A 366 23.48 21.25 -7.40
C GLU A 366 23.41 19.71 -7.35
N VAL A 367 24.03 19.11 -6.33
CA VAL A 367 23.86 17.69 -6.00
C VAL A 367 23.14 17.57 -4.66
N PHE A 368 21.86 17.22 -4.70
CA PHE A 368 21.10 16.87 -3.51
C PHE A 368 21.32 15.38 -3.20
N ASP A 369 22.04 15.10 -2.11
CA ASP A 369 22.22 13.75 -1.57
C ASP A 369 21.23 13.52 -0.42
N GLY A 370 20.18 12.73 -0.70
CA GLY A 370 19.11 12.43 0.23
C GLY A 370 19.45 11.42 1.34
N LYS A 371 20.66 10.83 1.32
CA LYS A 371 21.15 9.88 2.34
C LYS A 371 20.22 8.67 2.61
N MET A 372 19.46 8.25 1.61
CA MET A 372 18.39 7.25 1.67
C MET A 372 17.25 7.59 2.64
N GLN A 373 16.98 8.88 2.88
CA GLN A 373 15.75 9.31 3.55
C GLN A 373 14.54 9.20 2.62
N THR A 374 13.36 9.00 3.20
CA THR A 374 12.07 9.07 2.49
C THR A 374 11.56 10.50 2.47
N PHE A 375 11.35 11.04 1.28
CA PHE A 375 10.84 12.38 1.04
C PHE A 375 9.38 12.35 0.62
N GLU A 376 8.58 13.23 1.23
CA GLU A 376 7.13 13.31 1.03
C GLU A 376 6.65 14.75 0.98
N ARG A 377 5.42 14.96 0.47
CA ARG A 377 4.67 16.20 0.61
C ARG A 377 3.75 16.16 1.83
N SER A 378 3.91 17.13 2.72
CA SER A 378 3.08 17.33 3.92
C SER A 378 1.67 17.86 3.63
N ASP A 379 1.45 18.30 2.39
CA ASP A 379 0.25 19.00 1.93
C ASP A 379 -0.49 18.26 0.79
N ILE A 380 -0.05 17.03 0.46
CA ILE A 380 -0.61 16.23 -0.64
C ILE A 380 -0.76 14.77 -0.20
N THR A 381 -1.96 14.24 -0.39
CA THR A 381 -2.26 12.80 -0.37
C THR A 381 -2.44 12.33 -1.82
N CYS A 382 -1.93 11.15 -2.17
CA CYS A 382 -2.21 10.56 -3.48
C CYS A 382 -3.73 10.37 -3.68
N SER A 383 -4.19 10.73 -4.87
CA SER A 383 -5.56 10.66 -5.39
C SER A 383 -5.46 10.70 -6.91
N GLY A 384 -6.42 10.19 -7.71
CA GLY A 384 -6.27 10.07 -9.17
C GLY A 384 -6.44 11.37 -9.99
N GLY A 385 -5.82 11.45 -11.17
CA GLY A 385 -5.97 12.50 -12.20
C GLY A 385 -4.66 13.21 -12.57
N GLU A 386 -4.57 13.97 -13.67
CA GLU A 386 -3.28 14.58 -14.08
C GLU A 386 -2.66 15.49 -12.99
N GLY A 387 -1.39 15.24 -12.63
CA GLY A 387 -0.60 16.05 -11.70
C GLY A 387 0.10 17.25 -12.37
N GLN A 388 0.80 18.08 -11.58
CA GLN A 388 1.58 19.23 -12.07
C GLN A 388 2.85 19.45 -11.23
N LYS A 389 3.74 20.34 -11.69
CA LYS A 389 5.07 20.50 -11.05
C LYS A 389 5.02 21.05 -9.63
N ASP A 390 4.03 21.88 -9.31
CA ASP A 390 3.75 22.33 -7.95
C ASP A 390 3.19 21.22 -7.03
N THR A 391 2.81 20.07 -7.60
CA THR A 391 2.41 18.85 -6.87
C THR A 391 3.52 17.79 -6.75
N ALA A 392 4.75 18.08 -7.22
CA ALA A 392 5.91 17.19 -7.12
C ALA A 392 6.57 17.16 -5.72
N VAL A 393 7.28 16.09 -5.37
CA VAL A 393 8.16 16.09 -4.18
C VAL A 393 9.43 16.89 -4.46
N PHE A 394 10.05 16.64 -5.63
CA PHE A 394 11.23 17.38 -6.10
C PHE A 394 11.00 18.00 -7.48
N LEU A 395 11.57 19.20 -7.66
CA LEU A 395 11.89 19.77 -8.96
C LEU A 395 13.40 19.74 -9.12
N VAL A 396 13.89 19.11 -10.18
CA VAL A 396 15.30 19.14 -10.55
C VAL A 396 15.43 20.05 -11.77
N GLU A 397 16.19 21.14 -11.60
CA GLU A 397 16.53 22.05 -12.70
C GLU A 397 17.58 21.41 -13.61
N ALA A 398 17.68 21.85 -14.87
CA ALA A 398 18.63 21.32 -15.84
C ALA A 398 20.08 21.36 -15.33
N GLY A 399 20.79 20.23 -15.41
CA GLY A 399 22.13 20.04 -14.82
C GLY A 399 22.15 19.78 -13.31
N GLY A 400 21.00 19.75 -12.63
CA GLY A 400 20.88 19.34 -11.23
C GLY A 400 20.90 17.82 -11.07
N THR A 401 21.32 17.36 -9.88
CA THR A 401 21.40 15.94 -9.51
C THR A 401 20.59 15.66 -8.24
N LEU A 402 19.58 14.81 -8.33
CA LEU A 402 18.92 14.20 -7.18
C LEU A 402 19.44 12.79 -7.00
N LYS A 403 19.99 12.47 -5.83
CA LYS A 403 20.49 11.12 -5.55
C LYS A 403 20.26 10.62 -4.13
N ASN A 404 20.37 9.30 -3.96
CA ASN A 404 20.22 8.60 -2.68
C ASN A 404 18.93 8.99 -1.96
N ALA A 405 17.77 8.84 -2.61
CA ALA A 405 16.49 9.34 -2.08
C ALA A 405 15.36 8.33 -2.26
N ILE A 406 14.55 8.12 -1.23
CA ILE A 406 13.29 7.38 -1.36
C ILE A 406 12.17 8.41 -1.49
N ILE A 407 11.20 8.18 -2.37
CA ILE A 407 10.02 9.02 -2.59
C ILE A 407 8.81 8.26 -2.04
N GLY A 408 8.22 8.78 -0.96
CA GLY A 408 7.13 8.11 -0.23
C GLY A 408 5.74 8.40 -0.80
N LYS A 409 4.74 7.64 -0.34
CA LYS A 409 3.35 7.62 -0.85
C LYS A 409 2.60 8.95 -0.82
N ASN A 410 3.00 9.89 0.04
CA ASN A 410 2.42 11.23 0.09
C ASN A 410 3.01 12.12 -1.00
N GLN A 411 2.62 11.82 -2.24
CA GLN A 411 2.95 12.58 -3.45
C GLN A 411 1.81 12.47 -4.46
N LYS A 412 1.80 13.39 -5.43
CA LYS A 412 0.94 13.33 -6.62
C LYS A 412 1.77 13.12 -7.89
N GLU A 413 2.95 13.72 -7.87
CA GLU A 413 4.01 13.58 -8.84
C GLU A 413 5.28 13.29 -8.02
N GLY A 414 6.12 12.34 -8.43
CA GLY A 414 7.35 12.07 -7.68
C GLY A 414 8.39 13.17 -7.86
N VAL A 415 9.02 13.21 -9.04
CA VAL A 415 10.10 14.14 -9.40
C VAL A 415 9.83 14.72 -10.79
N HIS A 416 9.91 16.05 -10.97
CA HIS A 416 9.89 16.66 -12.30
C HIS A 416 11.29 17.13 -12.71
N CYS A 417 11.70 16.76 -13.92
CA CYS A 417 12.85 17.28 -14.63
C CYS A 417 12.33 18.19 -15.74
N ASP A 418 12.07 19.45 -15.38
CA ASP A 418 11.11 20.30 -16.13
C ASP A 418 11.70 20.86 -17.44
N ASP A 419 13.02 21.00 -17.50
CA ASP A 419 13.79 21.52 -18.63
C ASP A 419 14.74 20.48 -19.27
N HIS A 420 14.58 19.19 -18.92
CA HIS A 420 15.48 18.08 -19.24
C HIS A 420 16.87 18.23 -18.58
N ASP A 421 17.83 17.36 -18.94
CA ASP A 421 19.25 17.45 -18.56
C ASP A 421 19.54 17.22 -17.06
N CYS A 422 18.64 16.53 -16.36
CA CYS A 422 18.81 16.17 -14.94
C CYS A 422 19.54 14.82 -14.77
N THR A 423 20.21 14.67 -13.63
CA THR A 423 20.76 13.39 -13.16
C THR A 423 19.92 12.86 -11.99
N ILE A 424 19.46 11.62 -12.10
CA ILE A 424 18.67 10.91 -11.09
C ILE A 424 19.42 9.60 -10.78
N GLU A 425 19.96 9.47 -9.57
CA GLU A 425 20.90 8.38 -9.21
C GLU A 425 20.52 7.73 -7.88
N ASN A 426 20.28 6.42 -7.83
CA ASN A 426 19.87 5.74 -6.60
C ASN A 426 18.62 6.39 -5.95
N VAL A 427 17.58 6.59 -6.77
CA VAL A 427 16.28 7.16 -6.35
C VAL A 427 15.19 6.11 -6.48
N TRP A 428 14.35 5.98 -5.44
CA TRP A 428 13.44 4.86 -5.27
C TRP A 428 12.03 5.33 -4.93
N TRP A 429 11.02 4.92 -5.70
CA TRP A 429 9.62 5.36 -5.51
C TRP A 429 8.77 4.24 -4.91
N ASP A 430 8.30 4.47 -3.69
CA ASP A 430 7.73 3.43 -2.82
C ASP A 430 6.25 3.12 -3.09
N ASP A 431 5.53 4.09 -3.67
CA ASP A 431 4.11 4.05 -4.04
C ASP A 431 3.91 5.22 -5.03
N VAL A 432 3.77 4.92 -6.32
CA VAL A 432 3.69 5.91 -7.41
C VAL A 432 2.23 6.29 -7.68
N CYS A 433 1.95 7.59 -7.85
CA CYS A 433 0.57 8.09 -7.94
C CYS A 433 0.13 8.34 -9.40
N GLU A 434 0.90 9.13 -10.15
CA GLU A 434 0.66 9.39 -11.58
C GLU A 434 1.94 9.12 -12.39
N ASP A 435 2.98 9.95 -12.21
CA ASP A 435 4.35 9.73 -12.68
C ASP A 435 5.30 9.57 -11.47
N ALA A 436 6.26 8.65 -11.58
CA ALA A 436 7.42 8.66 -10.69
C ALA A 436 8.38 9.80 -11.10
N LEU A 437 8.71 9.86 -12.40
CA LEU A 437 9.60 10.86 -12.99
C LEU A 437 8.99 11.44 -14.27
N SER A 438 8.60 12.71 -14.23
CA SER A 438 8.07 13.44 -15.39
C SER A 438 9.14 14.35 -16.01
N ILE A 439 9.48 14.12 -17.27
CA ILE A 439 10.60 14.79 -17.97
C ILE A 439 10.04 15.68 -19.09
N LYS A 440 10.30 16.99 -19.02
CA LYS A 440 9.70 18.03 -19.88
C LYS A 440 10.79 18.90 -20.52
N GLY A 441 10.40 19.93 -21.27
CA GLY A 441 11.33 20.91 -21.86
C GLY A 441 12.38 20.30 -22.78
N GLY A 442 13.64 20.72 -22.62
CA GLY A 442 14.79 20.16 -23.30
C GLY A 442 14.98 20.55 -24.77
N SER A 443 16.06 20.02 -25.35
CA SER A 443 16.46 20.15 -26.75
C SER A 443 16.67 18.76 -27.39
N ALA A 444 16.79 18.68 -28.72
CA ALA A 444 17.12 17.42 -29.40
C ALA A 444 18.49 16.83 -28.96
N SER A 445 19.39 17.65 -28.43
CA SER A 445 20.69 17.28 -27.87
C SER A 445 20.68 16.95 -26.37
N SER A 446 19.58 17.23 -25.67
CA SER A 446 19.49 17.09 -24.21
C SER A 446 19.47 15.60 -23.79
N VAL A 447 20.08 15.28 -22.64
CA VAL A 447 20.25 13.94 -22.08
C VAL A 447 19.91 13.91 -20.58
N THR A 448 18.82 13.24 -20.21
CA THR A 448 18.45 12.98 -18.80
C THR A 448 18.89 11.56 -18.43
N THR A 449 19.52 11.37 -17.28
CA THR A 449 20.03 10.06 -16.83
C THR A 449 19.33 9.58 -15.56
N VAL A 450 18.91 8.31 -15.56
CA VAL A 450 18.25 7.62 -14.45
C VAL A 450 19.03 6.34 -14.18
N THR A 451 19.71 6.23 -13.03
CA THR A 451 20.72 5.18 -12.79
C THR A 451 20.61 4.56 -11.40
N ASN A 452 20.67 3.23 -11.29
CA ASN A 452 20.54 2.48 -10.02
C ASN A 452 19.24 2.77 -9.24
N CYS A 453 18.15 3.06 -9.95
CA CYS A 453 16.87 3.51 -9.37
C CYS A 453 15.84 2.38 -9.29
N GLY A 454 14.74 2.59 -8.55
CA GLY A 454 13.62 1.63 -8.57
C GLY A 454 12.24 2.24 -8.32
N ALA A 455 11.16 1.59 -8.75
CA ALA A 455 9.80 2.09 -8.57
C ALA A 455 8.77 0.96 -8.46
N ARG A 456 7.75 1.13 -7.60
CA ARG A 456 6.65 0.16 -7.49
C ARG A 456 5.25 0.80 -7.51
N TYR A 457 4.26 -0.01 -7.90
CA TYR A 457 2.82 0.32 -7.93
C TYR A 457 2.40 1.45 -8.90
N ALA A 458 3.17 1.68 -9.97
CA ALA A 458 2.92 2.78 -10.92
C ALA A 458 1.86 2.42 -11.98
N GLU A 459 0.57 2.65 -11.68
CA GLU A 459 -0.58 2.20 -12.50
C GLU A 459 -0.45 2.48 -14.01
N ASP A 460 -0.16 3.73 -14.43
CA ASP A 460 0.01 4.08 -15.84
C ASP A 460 1.48 4.04 -16.30
N LYS A 461 2.37 4.82 -15.66
CA LYS A 461 3.79 4.89 -16.03
C LYS A 461 4.72 5.31 -14.87
N VAL A 462 5.97 4.85 -14.92
CA VAL A 462 7.05 5.25 -14.02
C VAL A 462 7.74 6.51 -14.58
N VAL A 463 8.35 6.41 -15.77
CA VAL A 463 9.03 7.53 -16.42
C VAL A 463 8.21 8.04 -17.61
N GLN A 464 7.69 9.26 -17.50
CA GLN A 464 6.95 9.96 -18.55
C GLN A 464 7.86 10.97 -19.24
N HIS A 465 8.13 10.75 -20.53
CA HIS A 465 8.94 11.65 -21.34
C HIS A 465 8.06 12.51 -22.25
N ASN A 466 7.84 13.75 -21.82
CA ASN A 466 7.06 14.78 -22.51
C ASN A 466 7.92 15.68 -23.41
N GLY A 467 9.15 15.98 -22.97
CA GLY A 467 10.08 16.92 -23.61
C GLY A 467 10.74 16.43 -24.92
N TYR A 468 11.80 17.13 -25.32
CA TYR A 468 12.75 16.71 -26.36
C TYR A 468 13.97 16.01 -25.73
N GLY A 469 14.63 15.15 -26.50
CA GLY A 469 15.97 14.65 -26.19
C GLY A 469 16.06 13.14 -26.00
N THR A 470 17.03 12.73 -25.19
CA THR A 470 17.33 11.33 -24.87
C THR A 470 17.23 11.05 -23.37
N VAL A 471 16.37 10.11 -22.98
CA VAL A 471 16.39 9.56 -21.62
C VAL A 471 17.25 8.29 -21.60
N LYS A 472 18.15 8.18 -20.62
CA LYS A 472 18.95 6.97 -20.38
C LYS A 472 18.55 6.36 -19.05
N ILE A 473 17.97 5.15 -19.07
CA ILE A 473 17.59 4.37 -17.89
C ILE A 473 18.58 3.22 -17.78
N LYS A 474 19.27 3.07 -16.64
CA LYS A 474 20.26 2.01 -16.44
C LYS A 474 20.27 1.45 -15.03
N GLY A 475 20.20 0.13 -14.87
CA GLY A 475 20.15 -0.48 -13.54
C GLY A 475 18.86 -0.08 -12.84
N PHE A 476 17.71 -0.48 -13.39
CA PHE A 476 16.41 -0.08 -12.86
C PHE A 476 15.59 -1.30 -12.39
N PHE A 477 15.06 -1.23 -11.16
CA PHE A 477 14.14 -2.23 -10.62
C PHE A 477 12.70 -1.72 -10.66
N ALA A 478 11.77 -2.45 -11.25
CA ALA A 478 10.37 -2.01 -11.34
C ALA A 478 9.40 -3.14 -10.99
N GLN A 479 8.41 -2.89 -10.13
CA GLN A 479 7.39 -3.87 -9.74
C GLN A 479 5.97 -3.32 -9.94
N GLU A 480 5.07 -4.13 -10.49
CA GLU A 480 3.62 -3.87 -10.60
C GLU A 480 3.32 -2.49 -11.21
N PHE A 481 3.72 -2.31 -12.47
CA PHE A 481 3.70 -1.01 -13.14
C PHE A 481 3.09 -1.11 -14.54
N GLY A 482 2.39 -0.07 -14.99
CA GLY A 482 1.89 0.02 -16.35
C GLY A 482 3.02 0.03 -17.38
N LYS A 483 3.88 1.06 -17.31
CA LYS A 483 4.98 1.32 -18.26
C LYS A 483 6.23 1.84 -17.55
N LEU A 484 7.39 1.20 -17.69
CA LEU A 484 8.63 1.74 -17.10
C LEU A 484 9.02 3.04 -17.80
N TYR A 485 8.93 3.07 -19.14
CA TYR A 485 9.08 4.30 -19.91
C TYR A 485 7.90 4.53 -20.85
N ARG A 486 7.37 5.76 -20.86
CA ARG A 486 6.39 6.23 -21.83
C ARG A 486 6.88 7.51 -22.54
N SER A 487 7.02 7.45 -23.86
CA SER A 487 7.06 8.66 -24.69
C SER A 487 5.65 9.25 -24.80
N CYS A 488 5.46 10.52 -24.44
CA CYS A 488 4.15 11.16 -24.39
C CYS A 488 3.44 11.12 -25.76
N GLY A 489 2.32 10.39 -25.84
CA GLY A 489 1.54 10.23 -27.07
C GLY A 489 0.62 11.40 -27.44
N THR A 490 0.37 12.32 -26.51
CA THR A 490 -0.50 13.50 -26.71
C THR A 490 0.28 14.81 -26.91
N CYS A 491 1.57 14.85 -26.51
CA CYS A 491 2.44 16.03 -26.53
C CYS A 491 2.97 16.40 -27.93
N GLY A 492 2.17 16.25 -28.98
CA GLY A 492 2.52 16.60 -30.35
C GLY A 492 3.57 15.69 -31.01
N ASN A 493 4.00 16.11 -32.21
CA ASN A 493 4.98 15.40 -33.04
C ASN A 493 6.42 15.77 -32.63
N ILE A 494 6.85 15.24 -31.48
CA ILE A 494 8.22 15.39 -30.95
C ILE A 494 8.90 14.02 -31.01
N PRO A 495 10.00 13.86 -31.77
CA PRO A 495 10.82 12.65 -31.75
C PRO A 495 11.58 12.53 -30.43
N ARG A 496 11.41 11.40 -29.73
CA ARG A 496 12.08 11.13 -28.45
C ARG A 496 12.94 9.88 -28.53
N LYS A 497 14.12 9.94 -27.90
CA LYS A 497 14.98 8.76 -27.73
C LYS A 497 14.93 8.24 -26.30
N VAL A 498 14.94 6.91 -26.16
CA VAL A 498 15.25 6.24 -24.90
C VAL A 498 16.33 5.18 -25.11
N ILE A 499 17.22 5.05 -24.14
CA ILE A 499 18.15 3.94 -24.01
C ILE A 499 17.85 3.29 -22.66
N VAL A 500 17.55 2.00 -22.66
CA VAL A 500 17.20 1.22 -21.47
C VAL A 500 18.18 0.05 -21.37
N GLU A 501 19.01 0.03 -20.33
CA GLU A 501 20.00 -1.03 -20.10
C GLU A 501 19.82 -1.64 -18.71
N ASN A 502 20.04 -2.94 -18.57
CA ASN A 502 20.17 -3.61 -17.26
C ASN A 502 18.95 -3.36 -16.35
N VAL A 503 17.77 -3.82 -16.77
CA VAL A 503 16.51 -3.65 -16.03
C VAL A 503 16.06 -4.99 -15.48
N PHE A 504 15.52 -4.99 -14.26
CA PHE A 504 14.72 -6.08 -13.73
C PHE A 504 13.30 -5.58 -13.47
N ALA A 505 12.33 -6.21 -14.13
CA ALA A 505 10.91 -5.86 -14.06
C ALA A 505 10.08 -7.03 -13.52
N ILE A 506 9.16 -6.76 -12.60
CA ILE A 506 8.18 -7.71 -12.08
C ILE A 506 6.78 -7.21 -12.45
N ASP A 507 5.99 -8.06 -13.12
CA ASP A 507 4.61 -7.81 -13.56
C ASP A 507 4.35 -6.44 -14.22
N PRO A 508 4.97 -6.15 -15.39
CA PRO A 508 4.56 -5.04 -16.25
C PRO A 508 3.12 -5.23 -16.77
N LEU A 509 2.20 -4.37 -16.34
CA LEU A 509 0.77 -4.44 -16.65
C LEU A 509 0.44 -4.06 -18.11
N VAL A 510 1.31 -3.30 -18.80
CA VAL A 510 1.15 -2.96 -20.22
C VAL A 510 2.41 -3.27 -21.04
N SER A 511 3.56 -2.70 -20.67
CA SER A 511 4.83 -2.91 -21.39
C SER A 511 6.03 -2.40 -20.59
N VAL A 512 7.27 -2.83 -20.87
CA VAL A 512 8.44 -2.15 -20.28
C VAL A 512 8.63 -0.76 -20.92
N VAL A 513 8.63 -0.68 -22.25
CA VAL A 513 8.83 0.57 -23.01
C VAL A 513 7.67 0.82 -23.98
N THR A 514 7.07 2.02 -24.00
CA THR A 514 6.13 2.44 -25.05
C THR A 514 6.57 3.71 -25.81
N VAL A 515 6.87 3.57 -27.10
CA VAL A 515 7.31 4.63 -28.04
C VAL A 515 6.25 4.96 -29.09
N ASN A 516 6.35 6.11 -29.77
CA ASN A 516 5.39 6.56 -30.79
C ASN A 516 5.97 6.48 -32.21
N LYS A 517 5.38 5.61 -33.04
CA LYS A 517 5.85 5.29 -34.39
C LYS A 517 5.86 6.52 -35.32
N ASN A 518 4.78 7.30 -35.30
CA ASN A 518 4.61 8.48 -36.16
C ASN A 518 5.42 9.71 -35.71
N ASN A 519 5.98 9.69 -34.50
CA ASN A 519 6.91 10.72 -34.03
C ASN A 519 8.37 10.44 -34.45
N ASN A 520 8.65 9.29 -35.06
CA ASN A 520 10.01 8.77 -35.27
C ASN A 520 10.80 8.60 -33.94
N ASP A 521 10.10 8.21 -32.87
CA ASP A 521 10.73 7.82 -31.60
C ASP A 521 11.70 6.64 -31.81
N GLN A 522 12.68 6.53 -30.91
CA GLN A 522 13.71 5.48 -30.95
C GLN A 522 13.99 4.92 -29.56
N ALA A 523 13.68 3.65 -29.33
CA ALA A 523 14.13 2.93 -28.15
C ALA A 523 15.30 2.00 -28.51
N THR A 524 16.34 1.99 -27.67
CA THR A 524 17.36 0.94 -27.63
C THR A 524 17.24 0.22 -26.29
N LEU A 525 17.07 -1.10 -26.31
CA LEU A 525 16.93 -1.93 -25.11
C LEU A 525 18.07 -2.94 -25.06
N LYS A 526 18.60 -3.19 -23.86
CA LYS A 526 19.67 -4.17 -23.63
C LYS A 526 19.57 -4.80 -22.24
N ASN A 527 19.71 -6.13 -22.17
CA ASN A 527 19.83 -6.88 -20.91
C ASN A 527 18.64 -6.59 -19.97
N ILE A 528 17.43 -6.88 -20.46
CA ILE A 528 16.14 -6.61 -19.80
C ILE A 528 15.57 -7.92 -19.28
N TYR A 529 15.54 -8.08 -17.97
CA TYR A 529 14.92 -9.20 -17.27
C TYR A 529 13.48 -8.84 -16.91
N VAL A 530 12.54 -9.75 -17.19
CA VAL A 530 11.15 -9.65 -16.74
C VAL A 530 10.73 -10.95 -16.06
N LYS A 531 10.23 -10.84 -14.83
CA LYS A 531 9.53 -11.91 -14.12
C LYS A 531 8.04 -11.62 -14.09
N THR A 532 7.21 -12.65 -14.25
CA THR A 532 5.76 -12.56 -14.11
C THR A 532 5.29 -13.51 -13.03
N THR A 533 4.52 -13.04 -12.04
CA THR A 533 3.98 -13.92 -10.98
C THR A 533 2.97 -14.93 -11.52
N ASN A 534 2.40 -14.64 -12.70
CA ASN A 534 1.48 -15.52 -13.40
C ASN A 534 2.14 -16.49 -14.41
N GLY A 535 3.49 -16.49 -14.50
CA GLY A 535 4.26 -17.45 -15.31
C GLY A 535 3.96 -17.40 -16.81
N LYS A 536 3.81 -16.20 -17.38
CA LYS A 536 3.53 -16.02 -18.82
C LYS A 536 4.62 -15.22 -19.51
N ASP A 537 5.05 -15.72 -20.65
CA ASP A 537 6.13 -15.10 -21.42
C ASP A 537 5.61 -13.99 -22.37
N ASN A 538 4.29 -13.75 -22.40
CA ASN A 538 3.63 -12.85 -23.36
C ASN A 538 3.74 -11.35 -23.00
N VAL A 539 4.88 -10.94 -22.44
CA VAL A 539 5.18 -9.56 -22.05
C VAL A 539 5.60 -8.72 -23.25
N LYS A 540 5.01 -7.51 -23.37
CA LYS A 540 5.40 -6.51 -24.37
C LYS A 540 6.62 -5.72 -23.89
N VAL A 541 7.82 -6.15 -24.23
CA VAL A 541 9.02 -5.46 -23.73
C VAL A 541 9.22 -4.10 -24.41
N CYS A 542 8.95 -3.98 -25.71
CA CYS A 542 8.85 -2.69 -26.41
C CYS A 542 7.57 -2.65 -27.25
N GLN A 543 6.70 -1.69 -26.97
CA GLN A 543 5.43 -1.46 -27.64
C GLN A 543 5.48 -0.14 -28.44
N TRP A 544 4.88 -0.12 -29.63
CA TRP A 544 4.78 1.08 -30.47
C TRP A 544 3.33 1.55 -30.65
N SER A 545 3.08 2.82 -30.35
CA SER A 545 1.78 3.47 -30.48
C SER A 545 1.73 4.51 -31.61
N GLN A 546 0.52 4.90 -31.99
CA GLN A 546 0.25 6.15 -32.72
C GLN A 546 0.07 7.28 -31.70
N ALA A 547 0.92 8.31 -31.73
CA ALA A 547 0.70 9.57 -31.04
C ALA A 547 -0.45 10.34 -31.71
N SER A 548 -1.43 10.78 -30.92
CA SER A 548 -2.58 11.59 -31.35
C SER A 548 -3.30 12.18 -30.13
N LYS A 549 -4.47 12.81 -30.30
CA LYS A 549 -5.35 13.18 -29.17
C LYS A 549 -5.86 11.97 -28.37
N THR A 550 -5.90 10.79 -28.98
CA THR A 550 -6.32 9.52 -28.40
C THR A 550 -5.31 8.44 -28.80
N PRO A 551 -4.16 8.33 -28.12
CA PRO A 551 -3.09 7.44 -28.54
C PRO A 551 -3.53 5.96 -28.57
N SER A 552 -3.20 5.25 -29.64
CA SER A 552 -3.60 3.86 -29.86
C SER A 552 -2.40 2.93 -30.03
N ASN A 553 -2.53 1.65 -29.66
CA ASN A 553 -1.47 0.68 -29.94
C ASN A 553 -1.39 0.37 -31.44
N LEU A 554 -0.18 0.19 -31.96
CA LEU A 554 0.09 -0.28 -33.32
C LEU A 554 0.91 -1.60 -33.35
N GLY A 555 1.26 -2.16 -32.18
CA GLY A 555 1.95 -3.44 -32.03
C GLY A 555 3.14 -3.38 -31.07
N ASP A 556 3.90 -4.47 -30.99
CA ASP A 556 4.99 -4.67 -30.05
C ASP A 556 6.02 -5.68 -30.60
N GLY A 557 7.23 -5.69 -30.02
CA GLY A 557 8.36 -6.52 -30.44
C GLY A 557 9.63 -5.70 -30.76
N PRO A 558 10.60 -6.25 -31.51
CA PRO A 558 11.68 -5.50 -32.13
C PRO A 558 11.22 -4.90 -33.47
N SER A 559 11.66 -3.68 -33.80
CA SER A 559 11.26 -3.00 -35.04
C SER A 559 12.20 -1.88 -35.45
N GLY A 560 13.08 -2.18 -36.42
CA GLY A 560 13.93 -1.20 -37.12
C GLY A 560 14.67 -0.25 -36.17
N LYS A 561 14.43 1.06 -36.30
CA LYS A 561 14.97 2.09 -35.38
C LYS A 561 14.06 2.38 -34.18
N LEU A 562 12.80 1.93 -34.21
CA LEU A 562 11.76 2.27 -33.24
C LEU A 562 11.92 1.48 -31.94
N CYS A 563 12.19 0.17 -32.05
CA CYS A 563 12.52 -0.72 -30.94
C CYS A 563 13.74 -1.56 -31.34
N GLN A 564 14.93 -1.20 -30.85
CA GLN A 564 16.21 -1.81 -31.19
C GLN A 564 16.68 -2.73 -30.05
N TYR A 565 16.60 -4.04 -30.27
CA TYR A 565 17.16 -5.10 -29.42
C TYR A 565 17.22 -6.43 -30.18
N SER A 566 18.03 -7.37 -29.68
CA SER A 566 18.06 -8.77 -30.10
C SER A 566 17.29 -9.65 -29.11
N THR A 567 16.96 -10.90 -29.46
CA THR A 567 16.36 -11.84 -28.48
C THR A 567 17.26 -12.08 -27.27
N SER A 568 18.58 -12.12 -27.47
CA SER A 568 19.61 -12.21 -26.42
C SER A 568 19.78 -10.94 -25.56
N ASP A 569 18.99 -9.89 -25.77
CA ASP A 569 18.92 -8.73 -24.88
C ASP A 569 17.71 -8.82 -23.91
N ILE A 570 16.86 -9.84 -24.02
CA ILE A 570 15.55 -9.91 -23.39
C ILE A 570 15.37 -11.29 -22.73
N HIS A 571 15.13 -11.29 -21.42
CA HIS A 571 15.00 -12.49 -20.60
C HIS A 571 13.64 -12.45 -19.93
N ILE A 572 12.76 -13.42 -20.21
CA ILE A 572 11.39 -13.45 -19.66
C ILE A 572 11.15 -14.77 -18.95
N ASN A 573 10.92 -14.70 -17.64
CA ASN A 573 10.80 -15.85 -16.72
C ASN A 573 12.01 -16.80 -16.74
N GLU A 574 13.17 -16.35 -17.24
CA GLU A 574 14.46 -17.05 -17.14
C GLU A 574 15.01 -16.98 -15.70
N GLU A 575 15.77 -18.01 -15.30
CA GLU A 575 16.36 -18.19 -13.96
C GLU A 575 17.68 -17.41 -13.75
#